data_AF-A0A0P9D4B6-F1
#
_entry.id   AF-A0A0P9D4B6-F1
#
_cell.length_a   1.000
_cell.length_b   1.000
_cell.length_c   1.000
_cell.angle_alpha   90.00
_cell.angle_beta   90.00
_cell.angle_gamma   90.00
#
_symmetry.space_group_name_H-M   'P 1'
#
loop_
_entity.id
_entity.type
_entity.pdbx_description
1 polymer ?
#
loop_
_entity_poly.entity_id
_entity_poly.type
_entity_poly.pdbx_seq_one_letter_code
_entity_poly.pdbx_strand_id
1 'polypeptide(L)'
;MRLIADRAQLRAPGAFDRPCLDIELGPLLDPADQSTKQRRHALVVPLRRRYVAFLVDTIDTFVDAEAAEPLPPLLSEHLQQPWSIGVLRHSGQLVVLLDIVAIARSAVLSLPSATDNKGSTPYVSGI
;
A
#
# COMPACT_ATOMS: atom_id res chain seq x y z
N MET A 1 -3.98 -0.09 -12.59
CA MET A 1 -4.19 1.05 -11.66
C MET A 1 -5.66 1.43 -11.70
N ARG A 2 -6.26 1.82 -10.57
CA ARG A 2 -7.65 2.33 -10.53
C ARG A 2 -7.61 3.73 -9.94
N LEU A 3 -8.14 4.72 -10.67
CA LEU A 3 -8.37 6.03 -10.08
C LEU A 3 -9.51 5.89 -9.08
N ILE A 4 -9.27 6.29 -7.84
CA ILE A 4 -10.24 6.18 -6.76
C ILE A 4 -10.32 7.55 -6.10
N ALA A 5 -11.39 8.28 -6.37
CA ALA A 5 -11.53 9.64 -5.87
C ALA A 5 -11.68 9.69 -4.33
N ASP A 6 -12.10 8.59 -3.72
CA ASP A 6 -12.38 8.48 -2.29
C ASP A 6 -12.20 7.04 -1.80
N ARG A 7 -11.61 6.86 -0.62
CA ARG A 7 -11.56 5.60 0.16
C ARG A 7 -12.90 4.88 0.21
N ALA A 8 -14.02 5.61 0.23
CA ALA A 8 -15.36 5.03 0.19
C ALA A 8 -15.61 4.14 -1.05
N GLN A 9 -14.99 4.45 -2.19
CA GLN A 9 -15.15 3.66 -3.42
C GLN A 9 -14.45 2.30 -3.35
N LEU A 10 -13.40 2.17 -2.53
CA LEU A 10 -12.75 0.87 -2.26
C LEU A 10 -13.64 -0.05 -1.42
N ARG A 11 -14.54 0.54 -0.62
CA ARG A 11 -15.43 -0.16 0.30
C ARG A 11 -16.82 -0.41 -0.28
N ALA A 12 -17.09 0.10 -1.49
CA ALA A 12 -18.37 -0.10 -2.16
C ALA A 12 -18.61 -1.60 -2.41
N PRO A 13 -19.79 -2.14 -2.06
CA PRO A 13 -20.14 -3.53 -2.36
C PRO A 13 -19.95 -3.84 -3.86
N GLY A 14 -19.23 -4.92 -4.17
CA GLY A 14 -18.96 -5.34 -5.55
C GLY A 14 -17.81 -4.58 -6.25
N ALA A 15 -17.11 -3.66 -5.57
CA ALA A 15 -15.95 -2.97 -6.16
C ALA A 15 -14.79 -3.93 -6.49
N PHE A 16 -14.68 -5.04 -5.76
CA PHE A 16 -13.72 -6.13 -5.94
C PHE A 16 -14.38 -7.49 -5.68
N ASP A 17 -13.88 -8.55 -6.32
CA ASP A 17 -14.32 -9.95 -6.10
C ASP A 17 -13.81 -10.54 -4.78
N ARG A 18 -12.89 -9.83 -4.09
CA ARG A 18 -12.25 -10.25 -2.85
C ARG A 18 -12.12 -9.06 -1.90
N PRO A 19 -11.90 -9.28 -0.59
CA PRO A 19 -11.65 -8.20 0.35
C PRO A 19 -10.51 -7.30 -0.14
N CYS A 20 -10.68 -5.99 0.00
CA CYS A 20 -9.64 -5.00 -0.31
C CYS A 20 -9.23 -4.30 0.98
N LEU A 21 -7.95 -4.38 1.31
CA LEU A 21 -7.34 -3.56 2.34
C LEU A 21 -6.90 -2.25 1.73
N ASP A 22 -7.02 -1.17 2.49
CA ASP A 22 -6.64 0.15 2.03
C ASP A 22 -5.63 0.76 3.01
N ILE A 23 -4.46 1.15 2.47
CA ILE A 23 -3.26 1.47 3.25
C ILE A 23 -2.64 2.74 2.69
N GLU A 24 -2.38 3.72 3.54
CA GLU A 24 -1.60 4.91 3.15
C GLU A 24 -0.16 4.51 2.92
N LEU A 25 0.37 4.77 1.72
CA LEU A 25 1.74 4.41 1.40
C LEU A 25 2.75 5.34 2.08
N GLY A 26 2.43 6.63 2.21
CA GLY A 26 3.32 7.64 2.82
C GLY A 26 3.77 7.26 4.23
N PRO A 27 2.84 7.13 5.21
CA PRO A 27 3.13 6.67 6.57
C PRO A 27 3.78 5.28 6.66
N LEU A 28 3.60 4.44 5.64
CA LEU A 28 4.23 3.12 5.58
C LEU A 28 5.72 3.22 5.21
N LEU A 29 6.10 4.21 4.42
CA LEU A 29 7.49 4.48 4.02
C LEU A 29 8.20 5.38 5.02
N ASP A 30 7.53 6.41 5.52
CA ASP A 30 8.02 7.34 6.52
C ASP A 30 6.93 7.57 7.58
N PRO A 31 7.07 7.01 8.80
CA PRO A 31 6.11 7.21 9.88
C PRO A 31 5.91 8.69 10.29
N ALA A 32 6.85 9.57 9.95
CA ALA A 32 6.74 11.01 10.18
C ALA A 32 6.01 11.74 9.04
N ASP A 33 5.58 11.04 7.99
CA ASP A 33 4.82 11.63 6.90
C ASP A 33 3.47 12.18 7.39
N GLN A 34 3.33 13.50 7.28
CA GLN A 34 2.14 14.26 7.67
C GLN A 34 1.33 14.72 6.46
N SER A 35 1.45 14.07 5.29
CA SER A 35 0.75 14.53 4.10
C SER A 35 -0.75 14.72 4.36
N THR A 36 -1.19 15.95 4.15
CA THR A 36 -2.57 16.42 4.39
C THR A 36 -3.43 16.40 3.13
N LYS A 37 -2.90 15.88 2.01
CA LYS A 37 -3.58 15.93 0.72
C LYS A 37 -4.80 15.02 0.69
N GLN A 38 -5.93 15.59 0.26
CA GLN A 38 -7.24 14.93 0.28
C GLN A 38 -7.54 14.11 -0.99
N ARG A 39 -6.86 14.39 -2.11
CA ARG A 39 -7.00 13.59 -3.33
C ARG A 39 -6.06 12.41 -3.24
N ARG A 40 -6.62 11.20 -3.29
CA ARG A 40 -5.86 9.96 -3.21
C ARG A 40 -5.99 9.20 -4.52
N HIS A 41 -4.91 8.62 -4.99
CA HIS A 41 -4.91 7.61 -6.05
C HIS A 41 -4.69 6.25 -5.39
N ALA A 42 -5.26 5.19 -5.97
CA ALA A 42 -5.09 3.84 -5.44
C ALA A 42 -4.29 2.96 -6.41
N LEU A 43 -3.12 2.53 -5.96
CA LEU A 43 -2.36 1.47 -6.60
C LEU A 43 -2.85 0.13 -6.02
N VAL A 44 -3.68 -0.57 -6.79
CA VAL A 44 -4.27 -1.86 -6.38
C VAL A 44 -3.33 -3.01 -6.75
N VAL A 45 -2.88 -3.73 -5.72
CA VAL A 45 -2.03 -4.92 -5.83
C VAL A 45 -2.86 -6.16 -5.49
N PRO A 46 -3.07 -7.07 -6.44
CA PRO A 46 -3.73 -8.34 -6.17
C PRO A 46 -2.82 -9.28 -5.39
N LEU A 47 -3.31 -9.81 -4.27
CA LEU A 47 -2.73 -10.94 -3.57
C LEU A 47 -3.68 -12.15 -3.67
N ARG A 48 -3.18 -13.34 -3.32
CA ARG A 48 -3.93 -14.60 -3.52
C ARG A 48 -5.34 -14.60 -2.90
N ARG A 49 -5.57 -13.93 -1.78
CA ARG A 49 -6.85 -13.95 -1.04
C ARG A 49 -7.52 -12.58 -0.84
N ARG A 50 -6.88 -11.50 -1.30
CA ARG A 50 -7.33 -10.11 -1.07
C ARG A 50 -6.61 -9.16 -2.00
N TYR A 51 -7.12 -7.95 -2.12
CA TYR A 51 -6.42 -6.82 -2.71
C TYR A 51 -5.80 -5.95 -1.62
N VAL A 52 -4.70 -5.29 -1.95
CA VAL A 52 -4.14 -4.17 -1.19
C VAL A 52 -4.18 -2.94 -2.09
N ALA A 53 -4.87 -1.90 -1.65
CA ALA A 53 -4.91 -0.60 -2.31
C ALA A 53 -3.99 0.35 -1.56
N PHE A 54 -2.86 0.68 -2.17
CA PHE A 54 -1.97 1.72 -1.66
C PHE A 54 -2.48 3.10 -2.07
N LEU A 55 -2.80 3.91 -1.08
CA LEU A 55 -3.25 5.28 -1.24
C LEU A 55 -2.02 6.18 -1.33
N VAL A 56 -1.98 6.99 -2.39
CA VAL A 56 -0.90 7.96 -2.66
C VAL A 56 -1.50 9.29 -3.10
N ASP A 57 -0.81 10.39 -2.82
CA ASP A 57 -1.32 11.72 -3.11
C ASP A 57 -1.41 12.03 -4.61
N THR A 58 -0.45 11.55 -5.39
CA THR A 58 -0.32 11.91 -6.79
C THR A 58 0.41 10.81 -7.54
N ILE A 59 0.02 10.61 -8.79
CA ILE A 59 0.73 9.78 -9.75
C ILE A 59 1.12 10.72 -10.87
N ASP A 60 2.42 10.92 -11.04
CA ASP A 60 2.96 11.93 -11.94
C ASP A 60 2.98 11.42 -13.39
N THR A 61 3.74 10.37 -13.64
CA THR A 61 3.93 9.83 -14.99
C THR A 61 4.15 8.32 -15.00
N PHE A 62 3.89 7.69 -16.14
CA PHE A 62 4.26 6.31 -16.42
C PHE A 62 5.51 6.32 -17.29
N VAL A 63 6.55 5.66 -16.81
CA VAL A 63 7.84 5.61 -17.50
C VAL A 63 8.18 4.16 -17.76
N ASP A 64 8.43 3.84 -19.03
CA ASP A 64 9.14 2.62 -19.39
C ASP A 64 10.63 2.86 -19.13
N ALA A 65 11.16 2.24 -18.07
CA ALA A 65 12.54 2.40 -17.66
C ALA A 65 13.38 1.21 -18.16
N GLU A 66 14.45 1.50 -18.90
CA GLU A 66 15.29 0.46 -19.52
C GLU A 66 16.21 -0.27 -18.53
N ALA A 67 16.68 0.40 -17.47
CA ALA A 67 17.51 -0.24 -16.44
C ALA A 67 17.43 0.48 -15.08
N ALA A 68 17.24 -0.31 -14.03
CA ALA A 68 17.43 0.12 -12.65
C ALA A 68 18.92 0.15 -12.29
N GLU A 69 19.39 1.24 -11.69
CA GLU A 69 20.70 1.27 -11.04
C GLU A 69 20.57 0.61 -9.65
N PRO A 70 21.63 -0.07 -9.16
CA PRO A 70 21.65 -0.54 -7.78
C PRO A 70 21.51 0.63 -6.81
N LEU A 71 20.92 0.37 -5.65
CA LEU A 71 20.73 1.37 -4.63
C LEU A 71 22.10 1.93 -4.17
N PRO A 72 22.34 3.25 -4.28
CA PRO A 72 23.57 3.86 -3.79
C PRO A 72 23.80 3.54 -2.30
N PRO A 73 25.04 3.22 -1.85
CA PRO A 73 25.32 2.82 -0.48
C PRO A 73 24.80 3.82 0.56
N LEU A 74 24.97 5.12 0.30
CA LEU A 74 24.49 6.17 1.19
C LEU A 74 22.97 6.15 1.36
N LEU A 75 22.21 5.82 0.31
CA LEU A 75 20.75 5.68 0.41
C LEU A 75 20.37 4.40 1.16
N SER A 76 21.13 3.32 1.00
CA SER A 76 20.85 2.05 1.68
C SER A 76 20.89 2.16 3.21
N GLU A 77 21.71 3.06 3.76
CA GLU A 77 21.83 3.29 5.20
C GLU A 77 20.66 4.10 5.79
N HIS A 78 19.97 4.87 4.94
CA HIS A 78 18.86 5.74 5.36
C HIS A 78 17.48 5.13 5.09
N LEU A 79 17.38 4.14 4.21
CA LEU A 79 16.11 3.47 3.92
C LEU A 79 15.82 2.41 4.98
N GLN A 80 14.87 2.73 5.86
CA GLN A 80 14.46 1.89 6.98
C GLN A 80 13.77 0.58 6.55
N GLN A 81 13.23 0.55 5.32
CA GLN A 81 12.42 -0.57 4.83
C GLN A 81 13.13 -1.36 3.72
N PRO A 82 13.11 -2.71 3.77
CA PRO A 82 13.83 -3.58 2.83
C PRO A 82 13.18 -3.68 1.45
N TRP A 83 12.17 -2.84 1.16
CA TRP A 83 11.41 -2.89 -0.09
C TRP A 83 12.07 -2.11 -1.23
N SER A 84 13.16 -1.41 -0.96
CA SER A 84 13.91 -0.66 -1.97
C SER A 84 14.77 -1.61 -2.80
N ILE A 85 14.51 -1.66 -4.10
CA ILE A 85 15.17 -2.62 -5.02
C ILE A 85 16.15 -1.94 -5.99
N GLY A 86 16.25 -0.61 -5.95
CA GLY A 86 17.18 0.15 -6.78
C GLY A 86 16.80 1.62 -6.90
N VAL A 87 17.41 2.31 -7.85
CA VAL A 87 17.06 3.68 -8.21
C VAL A 87 16.96 3.85 -9.72
N LEU A 88 16.15 4.80 -10.14
CA LEU A 88 16.10 5.30 -11.51
C LEU A 88 16.54 6.76 -11.53
N ARG A 89 17.34 7.12 -12.54
CA ARG A 89 17.56 8.51 -12.91
C ARG A 89 16.50 8.90 -13.93
N HIS A 90 15.61 9.81 -13.55
CA HIS A 90 14.59 10.34 -14.46
C HIS A 90 14.64 11.86 -14.42
N SER A 91 14.87 12.50 -15.56
CA SER A 91 14.87 13.97 -15.70
C SER A 91 15.79 14.70 -14.70
N GLY A 92 16.95 14.10 -14.40
CA GLY A 92 17.91 14.64 -13.42
C GLY A 92 17.55 14.41 -11.95
N GLN A 93 16.43 13.75 -11.67
CA GLN A 93 16.01 13.34 -10.34
C GLN A 93 16.31 11.86 -10.11
N LEU A 94 16.57 11.51 -8.84
CA LEU A 94 16.66 10.13 -8.40
C LEU A 94 15.29 9.69 -7.87
N VAL A 95 14.78 8.60 -8.43
CA VAL A 95 13.54 7.95 -8.03
C VAL A 95 13.90 6.61 -7.41
N VAL A 96 13.49 6.38 -6.17
CA VAL A 96 13.69 5.08 -5.51
C VAL A 96 12.69 4.08 -6.07
N LEU A 97 13.19 2.91 -6.45
CA LEU A 97 12.38 1.79 -6.90
C LEU A 97 11.93 0.96 -5.71
N LEU A 98 10.63 0.74 -5.59
CA LEU A 98 10.03 -0.03 -4.51
C LEU A 98 9.35 -1.31 -5.04
N ASP A 99 9.61 -2.45 -4.41
CA ASP A 99 8.86 -3.68 -4.67
C ASP A 99 7.48 -3.60 -4.00
N ILE A 100 6.48 -3.17 -4.78
CA ILE A 100 5.12 -3.00 -4.29
C ILE A 100 4.47 -4.32 -3.83
N VAL A 101 4.90 -5.46 -4.36
CA VAL A 101 4.37 -6.77 -3.95
C VAL A 101 4.94 -7.16 -2.59
N ALA A 102 6.22 -6.90 -2.36
CA ALA A 102 6.84 -7.08 -1.04
C ALA A 102 6.18 -6.18 0.00
N ILE A 103 5.94 -4.89 -0.32
CA ILE A 103 5.21 -3.95 0.54
C ILE A 103 3.83 -4.51 0.88
N ALA A 104 3.06 -4.97 -0.13
CA ALA A 104 1.71 -5.50 0.07
C ALA A 104 1.70 -6.72 1.00
N ARG A 105 2.69 -7.61 0.85
CA ARG A 105 2.84 -8.80 1.71
C ARG A 105 3.18 -8.40 3.14
N SER A 106 4.17 -7.52 3.33
CA SER A 106 4.56 -7.05 4.66
C SER A 106 3.39 -6.35 5.37
N ALA A 107 2.68 -5.47 4.67
CA ALA A 107 1.56 -4.74 5.25
C ALA A 107 0.42 -5.67 5.70
N VAL A 108 0.14 -6.74 4.94
CA VAL A 108 -0.84 -7.78 5.33
C VAL A 108 -0.40 -8.55 6.58
N LEU A 109 0.89 -8.82 6.74
CA LEU A 109 1.44 -9.53 7.89
C LEU A 109 1.50 -8.67 9.16
N SER A 110 1.72 -7.35 9.01
CA SER A 110 1.79 -6.40 10.12
C SER A 110 0.42 -6.00 10.67
N LEU A 111 -0.66 -6.23 9.90
CA LEU A 111 -2.02 -6.01 10.39
C LEU A 111 -2.36 -7.06 11.45
N PRO A 112 -2.82 -6.66 12.65
CA PRO A 112 -3.40 -7.64 13.57
C PRO A 112 -4.51 -8.37 12.82
N SER A 113 -4.48 -9.70 12.86
CA SER A 113 -5.55 -10.52 12.28
C SER A 113 -6.85 -9.96 12.83
N ALA A 114 -7.65 -9.31 11.99
CA ALA A 114 -8.91 -8.73 12.39
C ALA A 114 -9.64 -9.81 13.18
N THR A 115 -9.92 -9.49 14.44
CA THR A 115 -10.55 -10.36 15.42
C THR A 115 -11.69 -11.06 14.71
N ASP A 116 -11.67 -12.38 14.75
CA ASP A 116 -12.73 -13.25 14.28
C ASP A 116 -14.00 -12.77 15.02
N ASN A 117 -14.78 -11.90 14.39
CA ASN A 117 -16.01 -11.34 14.95
C ASN A 117 -17.08 -12.42 14.83
N LYS A 118 -16.79 -13.61 15.40
CA LYS A 118 -17.78 -14.62 15.68
C LYS A 118 -18.62 -14.07 16.81
N GLY A 119 -19.86 -13.72 16.45
CA GLY A 119 -20.84 -13.16 17.34
C GLY A 119 -20.86 -13.91 18.66
N SER A 120 -20.51 -13.19 19.73
CA SER A 120 -20.97 -13.51 21.07
C SER A 120 -22.48 -13.29 21.08
N THR A 121 -23.25 -14.29 20.63
CA THR A 121 -24.63 -14.44 21.05
C THR A 121 -24.59 -14.87 22.53
N PRO A 122 -25.05 -14.04 23.48
CA PRO A 122 -25.25 -14.53 24.83
C PRO A 122 -26.33 -15.60 24.79
N TYR A 123 -25.98 -16.83 25.15
CA TYR A 123 -26.94 -17.87 25.48
C TYR A 123 -27.74 -17.37 26.69
N VAL A 124 -28.99 -16.95 26.45
CA VAL A 124 -29.98 -16.79 27.51
C VAL A 124 -30.49 -18.18 27.83
N SER A 125 -30.01 -18.76 28.94
CA SER A 125 -30.68 -19.89 29.57
C SER A 125 -31.86 -19.34 30.39
N GLY A 126 -33.08 -19.43 29.85
CA GLY A 126 -34.22 -19.91 30.64
C GLY A 126 -34.13 -21.44 30.64
N ILE A 127 -34.45 -22.19 31.69
CA ILE A 127 -35.57 -22.14 32.63
C ILE A 127 -35.08 -22.79 33.94
#